data_AF-A0A959X512-F1
#
_entry.id   AF-A0A959X512-F1
#
_cell.length_a   1.000
_cell.length_b   1.000
_cell.length_c   1.000
_cell.angle_alpha   90.00
_cell.angle_beta   90.00
_cell.angle_gamma   90.00
#
_symmetry.space_group_name_H-M   'P 1'
#
loop_
_entity.id
_entity.type
_entity.pdbx_description
1 polymer ?
#
loop_
_entity_poly.entity_id
_entity_poly.type
_entity_poly.pdbx_seq_one_letter_code
_entity_poly.pdbx_strand_id
1 'polypeptide(L)'
;YESTRDMYYRDPDLKDGDALVAVTVGDEISRAMEAIATAREMNLKQRGDAIFRDVEISKPKTDADGTRSAVVSYCHDPTRLDLIDTSTGDSVIRTLEDTVVARATMWLLPDGSWRAARLESKFEPC
;
A
#
# COMPACT_ATOMS: atom_id res chain seq x y z
N TYR A 1 -5.49 -4.63 1.10
CA TYR A 1 -4.09 -4.35 0.79
C TYR A 1 -3.69 -2.97 1.34
N GLU A 2 -4.12 -1.86 0.74
CA GLU A 2 -3.71 -0.50 1.18
C GLU A 2 -4.01 -0.24 2.65
N SER A 3 -5.24 -0.51 3.11
CA SER A 3 -5.61 -0.37 4.52
C SER A 3 -4.76 -1.20 5.49
N THR A 4 -4.35 -2.40 5.07
CA THR A 4 -3.46 -3.28 5.85
C THR A 4 -2.06 -2.70 5.91
N ARG A 5 -1.57 -2.09 4.83
CA ARG A 5 -0.28 -1.41 4.80
C ARG A 5 -0.29 -0.19 5.72
N ASP A 6 -1.35 0.62 5.67
CA ASP A 6 -1.52 1.79 6.52
C ASP A 6 -1.54 1.43 8.03
N MET A 7 -2.13 0.28 8.38
CA MET A 7 -2.10 -0.22 9.76
C MET A 7 -0.67 -0.33 10.30
N TYR A 8 0.27 -0.86 9.51
CA TYR A 8 1.68 -0.99 9.90
C TYR A 8 2.44 0.33 9.98
N TYR A 9 2.02 1.33 9.19
CA TYR A 9 2.56 2.69 9.29
C TYR A 9 2.02 3.45 10.50
N ARG A 10 0.78 3.18 10.93
CA ARG A 10 0.17 3.83 12.10
C ARG A 10 0.67 3.28 13.41
N ASP A 11 0.92 1.98 13.45
CA ASP A 11 1.38 1.27 14.64
C ASP A 11 2.76 0.64 14.42
N PRO A 12 3.84 1.36 14.80
CA PRO A 12 5.20 0.85 14.74
C PRO A 12 5.45 -0.38 15.63
N ASP A 13 4.59 -0.66 16.62
CA ASP A 13 4.76 -1.77 17.54
C ASP A 13 4.29 -3.11 16.95
N LEU A 14 3.55 -3.10 15.84
CA LEU A 14 3.19 -4.30 15.09
C LEU A 14 4.43 -4.93 14.42
N LYS A 15 4.99 -5.97 15.01
CA LYS A 15 6.23 -6.60 14.52
C LYS A 15 5.98 -7.78 13.58
N ASP A 16 4.86 -8.49 13.70
CA ASP A 16 4.51 -9.57 12.77
C ASP A 16 4.09 -9.02 11.41
N GLY A 17 4.47 -9.69 10.32
CA GLY A 17 4.08 -9.30 8.96
C GLY A 17 2.83 -10.05 8.45
N ASP A 18 2.18 -10.83 9.31
CA ASP A 18 1.22 -11.87 8.89
C ASP A 18 0.02 -11.27 8.16
N ALA A 19 -0.51 -10.15 8.69
CA ALA A 19 -1.61 -9.45 8.03
C ALA A 19 -1.20 -8.93 6.64
N LEU A 20 0.03 -8.45 6.48
CA LEU A 20 0.53 -7.98 5.19
C LEU A 20 0.73 -9.13 4.21
N VAL A 21 1.28 -10.25 4.67
CA VAL A 21 1.47 -11.49 3.87
C VAL A 21 0.12 -12.10 3.46
N ALA A 22 -0.93 -11.92 4.26
CA ALA A 22 -2.28 -12.37 3.91
C ALA A 22 -2.88 -11.59 2.72
N VAL A 23 -2.42 -10.37 2.44
CA VAL A 23 -2.98 -9.49 1.40
C VAL A 23 -2.00 -9.17 0.26
N THR A 24 -0.77 -9.69 0.33
CA THR A 24 0.27 -9.52 -0.69
C THR A 24 0.81 -10.87 -1.17
N VAL A 25 1.45 -10.88 -2.33
CA VAL A 25 2.14 -12.03 -2.91
C VAL A 25 3.31 -11.55 -3.78
N GLY A 26 4.25 -12.42 -4.12
CA GLY A 26 5.35 -12.10 -5.01
C GLY A 26 6.23 -10.96 -4.46
N ASP A 27 6.76 -10.13 -5.37
CA ASP A 27 7.71 -9.06 -5.04
C ASP A 27 7.10 -7.96 -4.17
N GLU A 28 5.77 -7.82 -4.18
CA GLU A 28 5.06 -6.82 -3.40
C GLU A 28 5.18 -7.05 -1.89
N ILE A 29 5.36 -8.30 -1.43
CA ILE A 29 5.61 -8.60 0.00
C ILE A 29 6.89 -7.87 0.43
N SER A 30 8.00 -8.14 -0.27
CA SER A 30 9.32 -7.61 0.06
C SER A 30 9.33 -6.09 -0.02
N ARG A 31 8.78 -5.54 -1.11
CA ARG A 31 8.70 -4.09 -1.32
C ARG A 31 7.94 -3.38 -0.19
N ALA A 32 6.79 -3.92 0.22
CA ALA A 32 5.97 -3.31 1.27
C ALA A 32 6.65 -3.44 2.65
N MET A 33 7.24 -4.59 2.96
CA MET A 33 7.96 -4.80 4.22
C MET A 33 9.19 -3.89 4.34
N GLU A 34 9.96 -3.72 3.25
CA GLU A 34 11.11 -2.81 3.21
C GLU A 34 10.68 -1.37 3.44
N ALA A 35 9.62 -0.91 2.76
CA ALA A 35 9.11 0.45 2.93
C ALA A 35 8.59 0.73 4.36
N ILE A 36 8.02 -0.27 5.04
CA ILE A 36 7.61 -0.19 6.45
C ILE A 36 8.83 -0.16 7.36
N ALA A 37 9.84 -1.01 7.09
CA ALA A 37 11.08 -1.04 7.86
C ALA A 37 11.84 0.30 7.79
N THR A 38 11.98 0.88 6.58
CA THR A 38 12.61 2.20 6.40
C THR A 38 11.89 3.29 7.18
N ALA A 39 10.55 3.32 7.16
CA ALA A 39 9.80 4.30 7.94
C ALA A 39 10.07 4.16 9.45
N ARG A 40 10.18 2.92 9.95
CA ARG A 40 10.51 2.65 11.36
C ARG A 40 11.92 3.06 11.73
N GLU A 41 12.90 2.78 10.87
CA GLU A 41 14.29 3.21 11.06
C GLU A 41 14.41 4.74 11.14
N MET A 42 13.53 5.45 10.43
CA MET A 42 13.42 6.91 10.46
C MET A 42 12.56 7.44 11.63
N ASN A 43 12.08 6.58 12.55
CA ASN A 43 11.15 6.94 13.62
C ASN A 43 9.84 7.57 13.11
N LEU A 44 9.32 7.11 11.98
CA LEU A 44 8.12 7.69 11.37
C LEU A 44 6.90 6.81 11.61
N LYS A 45 5.78 7.44 11.95
CA LYS A 45 4.44 6.83 11.90
C LYS A 45 3.45 7.72 11.16
N GLN A 46 2.39 7.11 10.65
CA GLN A 46 1.28 7.85 10.05
C GLN A 46 0.19 8.17 11.08
N ARG A 47 -0.45 9.33 10.89
CA ARG A 47 -1.67 9.74 11.59
C ARG A 47 -2.71 10.16 10.56
N GLY A 48 -3.97 9.81 10.79
CA GLY A 48 -5.06 10.03 9.86
C GLY A 48 -5.25 8.86 8.89
N ASP A 49 -6.04 9.09 7.85
CA ASP A 49 -6.41 8.08 6.86
C ASP A 49 -6.22 8.64 5.45
N ALA A 50 -5.65 7.84 4.55
CA ALA A 50 -5.67 8.15 3.13
C ALA A 50 -7.10 8.10 2.58
N ILE A 51 -7.36 8.90 1.56
CA ILE A 51 -8.59 8.81 0.78
C ILE A 51 -8.29 8.02 -0.50
N PHE A 52 -9.10 7.01 -0.77
CA PHE A 52 -9.05 6.22 -2.00
C PHE A 52 -10.32 6.48 -2.80
N ARG A 53 -10.18 6.93 -4.04
CA ARG A 53 -11.31 7.26 -4.92
C ARG A 53 -11.05 6.82 -6.36
N ASP A 54 -12.06 6.93 -7.21
CA ASP A 54 -11.98 6.60 -8.63
C ASP A 54 -11.46 5.16 -8.87
N VAL A 55 -11.97 4.22 -8.07
CA VAL A 55 -11.54 2.83 -8.09
C VAL A 55 -12.11 2.12 -9.33
N GLU A 56 -11.21 1.61 -10.16
CA GLU A 56 -11.55 0.81 -11.33
C GLU A 56 -10.88 -0.57 -11.25
N ILE A 57 -11.63 -1.62 -11.55
CA ILE A 57 -11.12 -3.00 -11.56
C ILE A 57 -11.19 -3.51 -13.01
N SER A 58 -10.05 -3.90 -13.56
CA SER A 58 -9.98 -4.48 -14.89
C SER A 58 -10.68 -5.83 -14.93
N LYS A 59 -11.13 -6.26 -16.12
CA LYS A 59 -11.55 -7.65 -16.32
C LYS A 59 -10.40 -8.59 -15.95
N PRO A 60 -10.63 -9.64 -15.14
CA PRO A 60 -9.60 -10.63 -14.86
C PRO A 60 -9.15 -11.33 -16.15
N LYS A 61 -7.86 -11.60 -16.25
CA LYS A 61 -7.24 -12.41 -17.31
C LYS A 61 -6.52 -13.60 -16.70
N THR A 62 -6.27 -14.61 -17.52
CA THR A 62 -5.43 -15.75 -17.14
C THR A 62 -4.20 -15.72 -18.03
N ASP A 63 -3.03 -15.59 -17.42
CA ASP A 63 -1.75 -15.59 -18.10
C ASP A 63 -1.34 -17.04 -18.49
N ALA A 64 -0.32 -17.19 -19.34
CA ALA A 64 0.04 -18.49 -19.93
C ALA A 64 0.51 -19.54 -18.90
N ASP A 65 0.98 -19.08 -17.74
CA ASP A 65 1.38 -19.88 -16.58
C ASP A 65 0.19 -20.35 -15.73
N GLY A 66 -1.04 -19.98 -16.11
CA GLY A 66 -2.26 -20.27 -15.37
C GLY A 66 -2.58 -19.27 -14.27
N THR A 67 -1.72 -18.27 -14.03
CA THR A 67 -1.97 -17.22 -13.04
C THR A 67 -3.15 -16.38 -13.49
N ARG A 68 -4.18 -16.26 -12.65
CA ARG A 68 -5.31 -15.36 -12.90
C ARG A 68 -5.05 -14.02 -12.24
N SER A 69 -5.05 -12.96 -13.03
CA SER A 69 -4.66 -11.61 -12.61
C SER A 69 -5.71 -10.56 -12.97
N ALA A 70 -5.76 -9.45 -12.22
CA ALA A 70 -6.59 -8.28 -12.47
C ALA A 70 -5.85 -7.02 -11.99
N VAL A 71 -6.11 -5.87 -12.60
CA VAL A 71 -5.53 -4.59 -12.17
C VAL A 71 -6.59 -3.76 -11.47
N VAL A 72 -6.28 -3.30 -10.26
CA VAL A 72 -7.08 -2.32 -9.52
C VAL A 72 -6.39 -0.98 -9.66
N SER A 73 -7.01 -0.03 -10.35
CA SER A 73 -6.54 1.34 -10.47
C SER A 73 -7.34 2.24 -9.52
N TYR A 74 -6.68 3.18 -8.86
CA TYR A 74 -7.34 4.12 -7.94
C TYR A 74 -6.52 5.39 -7.78
N CYS A 75 -7.22 6.46 -7.42
CA CYS A 75 -6.60 7.68 -6.93
C CYS A 75 -6.34 7.54 -5.43
N HIS A 76 -5.09 7.71 -5.01
CA HIS A 76 -4.67 7.82 -3.63
C HIS A 76 -4.42 9.29 -3.30
N ASP A 77 -5.27 9.83 -2.43
CA ASP A 77 -5.19 11.19 -1.95
C ASP A 77 -4.62 11.18 -0.51
N PRO A 78 -3.38 11.66 -0.34
CA PRO A 78 -2.69 11.64 0.93
C PRO A 78 -2.94 12.89 1.79
N THR A 79 -3.85 13.80 1.40
CA THR A 79 -4.02 15.12 2.07
C THR A 79 -4.48 15.02 3.52
N ARG A 80 -5.09 13.90 3.90
CA ARG A 80 -5.51 13.60 5.28
C ARG A 80 -4.51 12.75 6.06
N LEU A 81 -3.37 12.42 5.45
CA LEU A 81 -2.28 11.73 6.13
C LEU A 81 -1.25 12.73 6.63
N ASP A 82 -0.92 12.60 7.90
CA ASP A 82 0.20 13.27 8.55
C ASP A 82 1.29 12.25 8.88
N LEU A 83 2.55 12.69 8.85
CA LEU A 83 3.70 11.88 9.18
C LEU A 83 4.29 12.41 10.47
N ILE A 84 4.41 11.57 11.50
CA ILE A 84 4.82 11.96 12.84
C ILE A 84 6.16 11.32 13.16
N ASP A 85 7.12 12.11 13.63
CA ASP A 85 8.34 11.60 14.26
C ASP A 85 7.97 11.05 15.65
N THR A 86 8.18 9.75 15.88
CA THR A 86 7.82 9.09 17.13
C THR A 86 8.76 9.44 18.29
N SER A 87 9.95 9.97 18.01
CA SER A 87 10.92 10.39 19.01
C SER A 87 10.60 11.78 19.59
N THR A 88 10.11 12.71 18.75
CA THR A 88 9.77 14.08 19.19
C THR A 88 8.26 14.29 19.35
N GLY A 89 7.43 13.52 18.64
CA GLY A 89 5.99 13.71 18.55
C GLY A 89 5.54 14.76 17.53
N ASP A 90 6.48 15.37 16.80
CA ASP A 90 6.20 16.44 15.86
C ASP A 90 5.79 15.93 14.48
N SER A 91 4.99 16.74 13.77
CA SER A 91 4.68 16.49 12.37
C SER A 91 5.89 16.79 11.48
N VAL A 92 6.23 15.84 10.62
CA VAL A 92 7.24 15.99 9.58
C VAL A 92 6.59 16.58 8.35
N ILE A 93 7.14 17.70 7.86
CA ILE A 93 6.65 18.35 6.64
C ILE A 93 6.69 17.35 5.48
N ARG A 94 5.51 17.05 4.92
CA ARG A 94 5.39 16.27 3.70
C ARG A 94 5.44 17.23 2.52
N THR A 95 6.29 16.94 1.54
CA THR A 95 6.31 17.62 0.24
C THR A 95 5.23 17.09 -0.72
N LEU A 96 4.41 16.15 -0.27
CA LEU A 96 3.41 15.44 -1.07
C LEU A 96 2.07 16.17 -1.01
N GLU A 97 1.95 17.26 -1.79
CA GLU A 97 0.70 17.99 -1.95
C GLU A 97 -0.20 17.40 -3.05
N ASP A 98 0.38 16.58 -3.94
CA ASP A 98 -0.33 15.99 -5.07
C ASP A 98 -0.89 14.60 -4.77
N THR A 99 -1.98 14.28 -5.47
CA THR A 99 -2.55 12.94 -5.51
C THR A 99 -1.65 11.96 -6.26
N VAL A 100 -1.90 10.67 -6.04
CA VAL A 100 -1.13 9.57 -6.63
C VAL A 100 -2.08 8.67 -7.40
N VAL A 101 -1.83 8.48 -8.69
CA VAL A 101 -2.48 7.40 -9.44
C VAL A 101 -1.75 6.10 -9.11
N ALA A 102 -2.48 5.15 -8.54
CA ALA A 102 -1.97 3.84 -8.15
C ALA A 102 -2.62 2.72 -8.96
N ARG A 103 -1.82 1.71 -9.30
CA ARG A 103 -2.23 0.50 -10.00
C ARG A 103 -1.69 -0.72 -9.27
N ALA A 104 -2.58 -1.44 -8.61
CA ALA A 104 -2.26 -2.71 -7.96
C ALA A 104 -2.59 -3.86 -8.91
N THR A 105 -1.58 -4.62 -9.33
CA THR A 105 -1.80 -5.91 -9.97
C THR A 105 -2.12 -6.93 -8.88
N MET A 106 -3.29 -7.54 -8.99
CA MET A 106 -3.80 -8.55 -8.07
C MET A 106 -3.67 -9.92 -8.72
N TRP A 107 -3.24 -10.93 -7.95
CA TRP A 107 -3.27 -12.34 -8.34
C TRP A 107 -4.31 -13.10 -7.52
N LEU A 108 -5.04 -13.99 -8.18
CA LEU A 108 -5.92 -14.95 -7.52
C LEU A 108 -5.08 -16.18 -7.11
N LEU A 109 -5.07 -16.47 -5.82
CA LEU A 109 -4.37 -17.64 -5.28
C LEU A 109 -5.26 -18.89 -5.22
N PRO A 110 -4.69 -20.10 -5.06
CA PRO A 110 -5.45 -21.34 -4.98
C PRO A 110 -6.49 -21.40 -3.84
N ASP A 111 -6.31 -20.60 -2.79
CA ASP A 111 -7.27 -20.46 -1.69
C ASP A 111 -8.48 -19.57 -2.04
N GLY A 112 -8.54 -19.05 -3.26
CA GLY A 112 -9.61 -18.18 -3.74
C GLY A 112 -9.43 -16.70 -3.37
N SER A 113 -8.34 -16.32 -2.70
CA SER A 113 -8.08 -14.94 -2.31
C SER A 113 -7.36 -14.14 -3.42
N TRP A 114 -7.72 -12.87 -3.56
CA TRP A 114 -7.00 -11.91 -4.39
C TRP A 114 -5.97 -11.15 -3.56
N ARG A 115 -4.70 -11.19 -3.97
CA ARG A 115 -3.60 -10.54 -3.24
C ARG A 115 -2.78 -9.64 -4.15
N ALA A 116 -2.30 -8.53 -3.61
CA ALA A 116 -1.49 -7.57 -4.37
C ALA A 116 -0.12 -8.18 -4.67
N ALA A 117 0.17 -8.35 -5.96
CA ALA A 117 1.42 -8.93 -6.46
C ALA A 117 2.44 -7.86 -6.87
N ARG A 118 1.95 -6.66 -7.21
CA ARG A 118 2.76 -5.52 -7.61
C ARG A 118 1.96 -4.24 -7.47
N LEU A 119 2.56 -3.21 -6.89
CA LEU A 119 2.04 -1.84 -6.91
C LEU A 119 2.89 -0.94 -7.80
N GLU A 120 2.25 -0.23 -8.71
CA GLU A 120 2.83 0.87 -9.48
C GLU A 120 2.13 2.16 -9.13
N SER A 121 2.88 3.24 -8.93
CA SER A 121 2.32 4.53 -8.53
C SER A 121 3.04 5.68 -9.21
N LYS A 122 2.29 6.72 -9.56
CA LYS A 122 2.84 7.94 -10.15
C LYS A 122 2.19 9.16 -9.50
N PHE A 123 3.01 10.16 -9.16
CA PHE A 123 2.54 11.47 -8.74
C PHE A 123 1.97 12.20 -9.95
N GLU A 124 0.65 12.27 -10.01
CA GLU A 124 -0.09 13.04 -10.99
C GLU A 124 -1.50 13.34 -10.45
N PRO A 125 -2.07 14.49 -10.81
CA PRO A 125 -3.45 14.81 -10.46
C PRO A 125 -4.41 13.71 -10.94
N CYS A 126 -5.16 13.22 -9.97
CA CYS A 126 -6.40 12.48 -10.09
C CYS A 126 -7.33 13.11 -9.05
#